data_AF-A0A074LFN1-F1
#
_entry.id   AF-A0A074LFN1-F1
#
_cell.length_a   1.000
_cell.length_b   1.000
_cell.length_c   1.000
_cell.angle_alpha   90.00
_cell.angle_beta   90.00
_cell.angle_gamma   90.00
#
_symmetry.space_group_name_H-M   'P 1'
#
loop_
_entity.id
_entity.type
_entity.pdbx_description
1 polymer ?
#
loop_
_entity_poly.entity_id
_entity_poly.type
_entity_poly.pdbx_seq_one_letter_code
_entity_poly.pdbx_strand_id
1 'polypeptide(L)'
;MSTITENQLSQLKDGLAKAKDMRYKAEVRKDNLLKQQEEILEQIRAEGVDPDALDLEIEKLEQEIAQLAEEVQGMIPWDLIKG
;
A
#
# COMPACT_ATOMS: atom_id res chain seq x y z
N MET A 1 -49.56 -31.18 6.09
CA MET A 1 -48.53 -30.77 5.10
C MET A 1 -48.20 -29.26 5.16
N SER A 2 -49.01 -28.38 5.75
CA SER A 2 -48.71 -26.92 5.82
C SER A 2 -47.55 -26.50 6.73
N THR A 3 -47.31 -27.18 7.85
CA THR A 3 -46.34 -26.73 8.88
C THR A 3 -44.88 -26.89 8.46
N ILE A 4 -44.58 -27.83 7.56
CA ILE A 4 -43.21 -28.06 7.05
C ILE A 4 -42.80 -26.90 6.14
N THR A 5 -43.73 -26.40 5.32
CA THR A 5 -43.48 -25.32 4.37
C THR A 5 -43.29 -23.97 5.05
N GLU A 6 -44.03 -23.70 6.13
CA GLU A 6 -43.85 -22.48 6.94
C GLU A 6 -42.49 -22.48 7.66
N ASN A 7 -42.06 -23.61 8.22
CA ASN A 7 -40.75 -23.73 8.86
C ASN A 7 -39.60 -23.53 7.87
N GLN A 8 -39.71 -24.10 6.67
CA GLN A 8 -38.72 -23.88 5.59
C GLN A 8 -38.66 -22.41 5.15
N LEU A 9 -39.83 -21.76 5.03
CA LEU A 9 -39.89 -20.35 4.67
C LEU A 9 -39.29 -19.44 5.75
N SER A 10 -39.47 -19.78 7.02
CA SER A 10 -38.84 -19.07 8.15
C SER A 10 -37.32 -19.21 8.10
N GLN A 11 -36.80 -20.43 7.92
CA GLN A 11 -35.36 -20.67 7.82
C GLN A 11 -34.72 -19.92 6.65
N LEU A 12 -35.40 -19.85 5.51
CA LEU A 12 -34.93 -19.10 4.34
C LEU A 12 -34.92 -17.58 4.60
N LYS A 13 -35.95 -17.04 5.28
CA LYS A 13 -36.00 -15.63 5.68
C LYS A 13 -34.88 -15.27 6.66
N ASP A 14 -34.62 -16.12 7.64
CA ASP A 14 -33.54 -15.93 8.61
C ASP A 14 -32.16 -16.02 7.94
N GLY A 15 -31.97 -16.96 7.03
CA GLY A 15 -30.76 -17.08 6.23
C GLY A 15 -30.52 -15.83 5.37
N LEU A 16 -31.57 -15.31 4.73
CA LEU A 16 -31.50 -14.09 3.92
C LEU A 16 -31.18 -12.86 4.77
N ALA A 17 -31.77 -12.75 5.97
CA ALA A 17 -31.47 -11.65 6.90
C ALA A 17 -30.00 -11.67 7.35
N LYS A 18 -29.48 -12.85 7.73
CA LYS A 18 -28.07 -13.02 8.08
C LYS A 18 -27.13 -12.71 6.92
N ALA A 19 -27.46 -13.16 5.71
CA ALA A 19 -26.66 -12.87 4.52
C ALA A 19 -26.61 -11.37 4.20
N LYS A 20 -27.73 -10.65 4.37
CA LYS A 20 -27.77 -9.19 4.21
C LYS A 20 -26.91 -8.47 5.23
N ASP A 21 -26.98 -8.88 6.50
CA ASP A 21 -26.16 -8.30 7.57
C ASP A 21 -24.66 -8.56 7.33
N MET A 22 -24.30 -9.78 6.92
CA MET A 22 -22.92 -10.12 6.55
C MET A 22 -22.42 -9.28 5.37
N ARG A 23 -23.25 -9.09 4.34
CA ARG A 23 -22.90 -8.26 3.18
C ARG A 23 -22.67 -6.81 3.60
N TYR A 24 -23.58 -6.25 4.38
CA TYR A 24 -23.45 -4.87 4.88
C TYR A 24 -22.18 -4.68 5.70
N LYS A 25 -21.87 -5.60 6.60
CA LYS A 25 -20.61 -5.58 7.38
C LYS A 25 -19.37 -5.66 6.49
N ALA A 26 -19.40 -6.50 5.46
CA ALA A 26 -18.30 -6.60 4.51
C ALA A 26 -18.12 -5.31 3.69
N GLU A 27 -19.22 -4.70 3.25
CA GLU A 27 -19.22 -3.41 2.54
C GLU A 27 -18.61 -2.30 3.40
N VAL A 28 -19.07 -2.16 4.66
CA VAL A 28 -18.51 -1.17 5.60
C VAL A 28 -17.03 -1.42 5.86
N ARG A 29 -16.63 -2.69 6.04
CA ARG A 29 -15.22 -3.04 6.28
C ARG A 29 -14.35 -2.71 5.07
N LYS A 30 -14.83 -2.96 3.85
CA LYS A 30 -14.13 -2.59 2.62
C LYS A 30 -13.95 -1.08 2.53
N ASP A 31 -15.00 -0.31 2.79
CA ASP A 31 -14.96 1.15 2.71
C ASP A 31 -13.96 1.75 3.70
N ASN A 32 -13.94 1.22 4.93
CA ASN A 32 -12.95 1.60 5.94
C ASN A 32 -11.51 1.27 5.53
N LEU A 33 -11.28 0.09 4.93
CA LEU A 33 -9.93 -0.30 4.46
C LEU A 33 -9.45 0.58 3.31
N LEU A 34 -10.34 0.97 2.40
CA LEU A 34 -9.99 1.89 1.30
C LEU A 34 -9.61 3.27 1.84
N LYS A 35 -10.37 3.81 2.80
CA LYS A 35 -10.02 5.07 3.46
C LYS A 35 -8.67 5.01 4.17
N GLN A 36 -8.42 3.94 4.91
CA GLN A 36 -7.12 3.74 5.58
C GLN A 36 -5.97 3.67 4.56
N GLN A 37 -6.17 2.98 3.43
CA GLN A 37 -5.16 2.93 2.37
C GLN A 37 -4.87 4.32 1.80
N GLU A 38 -5.91 5.11 1.52
CA GLU A 38 -5.77 6.46 0.98
C GLU A 38 -5.06 7.38 1.97
N GLU A 39 -5.42 7.35 3.26
CA GLU A 39 -4.75 8.10 4.33
C GLU A 39 -3.26 7.73 4.44
N ILE A 40 -2.92 6.45 4.37
CA ILE A 40 -1.51 6.00 4.39
C ILE A 40 -0.76 6.53 3.18
N LEU A 41 -1.35 6.47 1.98
CA LEU A 41 -0.73 6.99 0.77
C LEU A 41 -0.54 8.51 0.83
N GLU A 42 -1.51 9.25 1.36
CA GLU A 42 -1.38 10.69 1.57
C GLU A 42 -0.27 11.02 2.59
N GLN A 43 -0.17 10.26 3.68
CA GLN A 43 0.91 10.43 4.66
C GLN A 43 2.29 10.20 4.03
N ILE A 44 2.45 9.13 3.25
CA ILE A 44 3.72 8.84 2.55
C ILE A 44 4.08 9.99 1.59
N ARG A 45 3.12 10.47 0.80
CA ARG A 45 3.34 11.63 -0.09
C ARG A 45 3.66 12.90 0.68
N ALA A 46 3.04 13.12 1.84
CA ALA A 46 3.27 14.28 2.70
C ALA A 46 4.68 14.27 3.33
N GLU A 47 5.26 13.10 3.56
CA GLU A 47 6.67 12.95 3.96
C GLU A 47 7.66 13.19 2.80
N GLY A 48 7.14 13.57 1.61
CA GLY A 48 7.95 13.93 0.45
C GLY A 48 8.44 12.73 -0.36
N VAL A 49 7.91 11.54 -0.08
CA VAL A 49 8.27 10.30 -0.75
C VAL A 49 7.12 9.88 -1.66
N ASP A 50 7.36 9.73 -2.95
CA ASP A 50 6.38 9.10 -3.85
C ASP A 50 6.63 7.58 -3.82
N PRO A 51 5.72 6.77 -3.23
CA PRO A 51 5.93 5.33 -3.10
C PRO A 51 6.05 4.61 -4.44
N ASP A 52 5.48 5.16 -5.51
CA ASP A 52 5.58 4.58 -6.85
C ASP A 52 6.90 4.95 -7.55
N ALA A 53 7.62 5.98 -7.07
CA ALA A 53 8.89 6.45 -7.62
C ALA A 53 10.09 6.15 -6.72
N LEU A 54 9.87 5.47 -5.59
CA LEU A 54 10.87 5.24 -4.54
C LEU A 54 12.11 4.50 -5.08
N ASP A 55 11.91 3.44 -5.87
CA ASP A 55 12.99 2.69 -6.51
C ASP A 55 13.78 3.55 -7.52
N LEU A 56 13.07 4.42 -8.22
CA LEU A 56 13.63 5.30 -9.25
C LEU A 56 14.47 6.42 -8.62
N GLU A 57 14.03 6.97 -7.49
CA GLU A 57 14.79 7.96 -6.73
C GLU A 57 16.02 7.34 -6.07
N ILE A 58 15.95 6.08 -5.60
CA ILE A 58 17.11 5.34 -5.10
C ILE A 58 18.15 5.16 -6.21
N GLU A 59 17.75 4.69 -7.39
CA GLU A 59 18.68 4.46 -8.51
C GLU A 59 19.38 5.77 -8.94
N LYS A 60 18.63 6.88 -8.96
CA LYS A 60 19.18 8.20 -9.25
C LYS A 60 20.20 8.66 -8.20
N LEU A 61 19.90 8.49 -6.91
CA LEU A 61 20.83 8.83 -5.83
C LEU A 61 22.10 7.97 -5.86
N GLU A 62 21.98 6.68 -6.18
CA GLU A 62 23.14 5.79 -6.32
C GLU A 62 24.07 6.23 -7.48
N GLN A 63 23.50 6.62 -8.62
CA GLN A 63 24.27 7.16 -9.74
C GLN A 63 24.98 8.47 -9.37
N GLU A 64 24.29 9.35 -8.65
CA GLU A 64 24.84 10.64 -8.21
C GLU A 64 26.00 10.46 -7.23
N ILE A 65 25.87 9.50 -6.29
CA ILE A 65 26.96 9.09 -5.39
C ILE A 65 28.16 8.55 -6.17
N ALA A 66 27.93 7.69 -7.16
CA ALA A 66 29.00 7.12 -7.98
C ALA A 66 29.76 8.20 -8.75
N GLN A 67 29.05 9.15 -9.36
CA GLN A 67 29.65 10.29 -10.06
C GLN A 67 30.47 11.17 -9.12
N LEU A 68 29.92 11.54 -7.97
CA LEU A 68 30.63 12.35 -6.98
C LEU A 68 31.88 11.64 -6.45
N ALA A 69 31.81 10.32 -6.23
CA ALA A 69 32.97 9.54 -5.80
C ALA A 69 34.08 9.54 -6.87
N GLU A 70 33.72 9.46 -8.15
CA GLU A 70 34.67 9.53 -9.26
C GLU A 70 35.29 10.93 -9.39
N GLU A 71 34.49 12.00 -9.27
CA GLU A 71 35.00 13.38 -9.25
C GLU A 71 35.99 13.60 -8.11
N VAL A 72 35.66 13.14 -6.90
CA VAL A 72 36.54 13.23 -5.73
C VAL A 72 37.83 12.45 -5.95
N GLN A 73 37.77 11.25 -6.52
CA GLN A 73 38.97 10.50 -6.87
C GLN A 73 39.84 11.22 -7.90
N GLY A 74 39.24 11.85 -8.92
CA GLY A 74 39.95 12.62 -9.94
C GLY A 74 40.57 13.92 -9.41
N MET A 75 39.98 14.51 -8.38
CA MET A 75 40.51 15.71 -7.72
C MET A 75 41.69 15.42 -6.79
N ILE A 76 41.82 14.19 -6.29
CA ILE A 76 42.95 13.81 -5.43
C ILE A 76 44.18 13.60 -6.33
N PRO A 77 45.26 14.38 -6.15
CA PRO A 77 46.46 14.23 -6.96
C PRO A 77 47.27 13.05 -6.41
N TRP A 78 46.81 11.84 -6.72
CA TRP A 78 47.41 10.59 -6.23
C TRP A 78 48.91 10.49 -6.56
N ASP A 79 49.32 11.09 -7.68
CA ASP A 79 50.71 11.17 -8.13
C ASP A 79 51.61 12.02 -7.21
N LEU A 80 51.04 12.96 -6.44
CA LEU A 80 51.76 13.78 -5.46
C LEU A 80 51.79 13.14 -4.06
N ILE A 81 50.87 12.21 -3.78
CA ILE A 81 50.66 11.62 -2.45
C ILE A 81 51.35 10.26 -2.31
N LYS A 82 51.56 9.53 -3.41
CA LYS A 82 52.30 8.25 -3.41
C LYS A 82 53.81 8.40 -3.67
N GLY A 83 54.34 9.63 -3.58
CA GLY A 83 55.77 9.95 -3.63
C GLY A 83 56.43 9.88 -2.27
#